data_AF-A0A7Z9UVY3-F1
#
_entry.id   AF-A0A7Z9UVY3-F1
#
_cell.length_a   1.000
_cell.length_b   1.000
_cell.length_c   1.000
_cell.angle_alpha   90.00
_cell.angle_beta   90.00
_cell.angle_gamma   90.00
#
_symmetry.space_group_name_H-M   'P 1'
#
loop_
_entity.id
_entity.type
_entity.pdbx_description
1 polymer ?
#
loop_
_entity_poly.entity_id
_entity_poly.type
_entity_poly.pdbx_seq_one_letter_code
_entity_poly.pdbx_strand_id
1 'polypeptide(L)'
;MIRLFIILTLSSSFSYAQWYQIHFSQVYKHQPLQAANNPQRIDTFLTKQILQTKHSLDAALQELDSDSITQALIQAHNQGVLIRVVTETDYAHEDSILQLQKAGISVRTDNDRSGLMHNKFLIFDHKTVWTGSLNTTDNGCYKNNNNAIAIVSEKLAANFSTEFDELWNGQFGKTSPKSIPHPIITMQDGTIITTLFAPEMDVASVLMQQITEAETSVVFMAFSFTHDGIGNTMVARYQDGVGVSGIFEKRGSSTKYSEFGKM
;
A
#
# COMPACT_ATOMS: atom_id res chain seq x y z
N MET A 1 -5.04 8.70 25.49
CA MET A 1 -4.44 9.81 24.73
C MET A 1 -2.99 9.45 24.49
N ILE A 2 -2.68 8.74 23.41
CA ILE A 2 -1.32 8.27 23.12
C ILE A 2 -0.67 9.34 22.24
N ARG A 3 0.38 9.99 22.76
CA ARG A 3 1.26 10.86 21.98
C ARG A 3 2.29 9.96 21.32
N LEU A 4 2.21 9.85 19.99
CA LEU A 4 3.25 9.24 19.18
C LEU A 4 4.46 10.20 19.16
N PHE A 5 5.60 9.76 19.69
CA PHE A 5 6.88 10.43 19.47
C PHE A 5 7.57 9.72 18.30
N ILE A 6 7.78 10.43 17.20
CA ILE A 6 8.72 10.03 16.15
C ILE A 6 10.05 10.69 16.51
N ILE A 7 11.03 9.90 16.93
CA ILE A 7 12.42 10.36 17.04
C ILE A 7 13.09 9.98 15.73
N LEU A 8 13.22 10.96 14.82
CA LEU A 8 14.15 10.89 13.69
C LEU A 8 15.47 11.48 14.17
N THR A 9 16.48 10.64 14.37
CA THR A 9 17.87 11.11 14.49
C THR A 9 18.34 11.54 13.11
N LEU A 10 18.23 12.83 12.80
CA LEU A 10 18.88 13.43 11.64
C LEU A 10 20.34 13.69 11.99
N SER A 11 21.23 12.84 11.49
CA SER A 11 22.63 13.22 11.37
C SER A 11 22.74 14.31 10.31
N SER A 12 23.40 15.40 10.70
CA SER A 12 23.59 16.59 9.90
C SER A 12 24.34 16.31 8.59
N SER A 13 23.92 17.04 7.55
CA SER A 13 24.54 17.23 6.22
C SER A 13 24.49 16.07 5.23
N PHE A 14 23.39 16.00 4.46
CA PHE A 14 23.33 16.02 2.99
C PHE A 14 21.86 16.25 2.59
N SER A 15 21.59 17.30 1.80
CA SER A 15 20.26 17.53 1.21
C SER A 15 20.07 16.57 0.03
N TYR A 16 19.83 15.29 0.32
CA TYR A 16 19.31 14.37 -0.68
C TYR A 16 17.90 14.82 -1.05
N ALA A 17 17.59 14.91 -2.34
CA ALA A 17 16.19 15.01 -2.77
C ALA A 17 15.44 13.84 -2.13
N GLN A 18 14.46 14.14 -1.30
CA GLN A 18 13.76 13.14 -0.51
C GLN A 18 13.10 12.12 -1.46
N TRP A 19 13.65 10.90 -1.54
CA TRP A 19 13.22 9.88 -2.50
C TRP A 19 11.91 9.19 -2.10
N TYR A 20 11.35 9.51 -0.93
CA TYR A 20 10.07 8.99 -0.47
C TYR A 20 9.25 10.00 0.34
N GLN A 21 7.93 9.84 0.37
CA GLN A 21 7.03 10.62 1.24
C GLN A 21 6.03 9.67 1.90
N ILE A 22 5.88 9.78 3.22
CA ILE A 22 4.97 8.94 4.01
C ILE A 22 3.76 9.77 4.43
N HIS A 23 2.58 9.16 4.32
CA HIS A 23 1.31 9.76 4.67
C HIS A 23 0.52 8.81 5.57
N PHE A 24 -0.19 9.39 6.54
CA PHE A 24 -1.13 8.68 7.39
C PHE A 24 -2.51 9.29 7.21
N SER A 25 -3.53 8.46 7.12
CA SER A 25 -4.90 8.96 7.19
C SER A 25 -5.18 9.54 8.57
N GLN A 26 -6.11 10.48 8.63
CA GLN A 26 -6.58 11.07 9.88
C GLN A 26 -8.04 10.68 10.07
N VAL A 27 -8.39 10.24 11.27
CA VAL A 27 -9.76 9.81 11.59
C VAL A 27 -10.58 10.99 12.09
N TYR A 28 -11.52 11.46 11.27
CA TYR A 28 -12.33 12.65 11.55
C TYR A 28 -13.73 12.31 12.07
N LYS A 29 -13.84 11.35 13.00
CA LYS A 29 -15.12 10.75 13.45
C LYS A 29 -16.26 11.75 13.78
N HIS A 30 -15.95 13.00 14.13
CA HIS A 30 -16.95 14.04 14.43
C HIS A 30 -16.61 15.46 13.91
N GLN A 31 -15.74 15.62 12.91
CA GLN A 31 -15.27 16.95 12.47
C GLN A 31 -15.14 17.09 10.93
N PRO A 32 -16.26 17.02 10.18
CA PRO A 32 -16.24 17.04 8.71
C PRO A 32 -15.67 18.35 8.12
N LEU A 33 -15.91 19.50 8.77
CA LEU A 33 -15.37 20.79 8.33
C LEU A 33 -13.84 20.91 8.49
N GLN A 34 -13.25 20.21 9.48
CA GLN A 34 -11.80 20.15 9.61
C GLN A 34 -11.19 19.21 8.58
N ALA A 35 -11.87 18.11 8.25
CA ALA A 35 -11.45 17.23 7.17
C ALA A 35 -11.39 17.99 5.85
N ALA A 36 -12.43 18.75 5.48
CA ALA A 36 -12.49 19.45 4.19
C ALA A 36 -11.30 20.39 3.90
N ASN A 37 -10.69 20.98 4.94
CA ASN A 37 -9.67 22.01 4.80
C ASN A 37 -8.24 21.55 5.18
N ASN A 38 -8.02 20.27 5.50
CA ASN A 38 -6.70 19.79 5.91
C ASN A 38 -5.85 19.34 4.70
N PRO A 39 -4.79 20.09 4.31
CA PRO A 39 -3.92 19.72 3.19
C PRO A 39 -3.05 18.49 3.48
N GLN A 40 -2.96 18.03 4.73
CA GLN A 40 -2.22 16.84 5.14
C GLN A 40 -3.02 15.55 4.97
N ARG A 41 -4.25 15.62 4.44
CA ARG A 41 -5.03 14.43 4.14
C ARG A 41 -4.36 13.57 3.08
N ILE A 42 -4.45 12.26 3.28
CA ILE A 42 -3.85 11.27 2.40
C ILE A 42 -4.42 11.34 0.98
N ASP A 43 -5.72 11.61 0.82
CA ASP A 43 -6.36 11.78 -0.48
C ASP A 43 -5.99 13.10 -1.16
N THR A 44 -5.79 14.18 -0.41
CA THR A 44 -5.29 15.45 -0.97
C THR A 44 -3.88 15.30 -1.54
N PHE A 45 -3.02 14.54 -0.87
CA PHE A 45 -1.71 14.20 -1.40
C PHE A 45 -1.81 13.36 -2.67
N LEU A 46 -2.60 12.28 -2.64
CA LEU A 46 -2.75 11.37 -3.76
C LEU A 46 -3.34 12.06 -4.99
N THR A 47 -4.42 12.84 -4.82
CA THR A 47 -5.04 13.63 -5.89
C THR A 47 -4.07 14.63 -6.49
N LYS A 48 -3.23 15.30 -5.67
CA LYS A 48 -2.18 16.17 -6.17
C LYS A 48 -1.18 15.41 -7.05
N GLN A 49 -0.74 14.22 -6.66
CA GLN A 49 0.18 13.41 -7.46
C GLN A 49 -0.47 12.96 -8.78
N ILE A 50 -1.71 12.50 -8.74
CA ILE A 50 -2.50 12.16 -9.93
C ILE A 50 -2.54 13.33 -10.91
N LEU A 51 -2.91 14.52 -10.44
CA LEU A 51 -3.00 15.74 -11.26
C LEU A 51 -1.64 16.27 -11.73
N GLN A 52 -0.54 15.87 -11.11
CA GLN A 52 0.81 16.26 -11.52
C GLN A 52 1.43 15.32 -12.56
N THR A 53 0.87 14.12 -12.74
CA THR A 53 1.30 13.10 -13.71
C THR A 53 1.31 13.64 -15.13
N LYS A 54 2.29 13.25 -15.95
CA LYS A 54 2.51 13.84 -17.28
C LYS A 54 2.16 12.94 -18.44
N HIS A 55 2.33 11.63 -18.29
CA HIS A 55 2.31 10.69 -19.41
C HIS A 55 1.40 9.49 -19.11
N SER A 56 1.64 8.80 -18.00
CA SER A 56 0.92 7.55 -17.70
C SER A 56 0.66 7.35 -16.21
N LEU A 57 -0.46 6.70 -15.92
CA LEU A 57 -0.85 6.26 -14.59
C LEU A 57 -1.45 4.85 -14.67
N ASP A 58 -0.81 3.92 -13.96
CA ASP A 58 -1.35 2.57 -13.76
C ASP A 58 -1.80 2.44 -12.30
N ALA A 59 -3.02 1.94 -12.07
CA ALA A 59 -3.60 1.82 -10.74
C ALA A 59 -4.19 0.42 -10.49
N ALA A 60 -3.63 -0.32 -9.53
CA ALA A 60 -4.22 -1.55 -9.01
C ALA A 60 -4.85 -1.25 -7.65
N LEU A 61 -6.18 -1.14 -7.62
CA LEU A 61 -6.94 -0.68 -6.47
C LEU A 61 -7.97 -1.75 -6.14
N GLN A 62 -7.82 -2.45 -5.02
CA GLN A 62 -8.84 -3.42 -4.58
C GLN A 62 -10.24 -2.77 -4.61
N GLU A 63 -10.34 -1.59 -4.00
CA GLU A 63 -11.59 -0.87 -3.81
C GLU A 63 -11.31 0.63 -4.01
N LEU A 64 -12.17 1.29 -4.79
CA LEU A 64 -12.17 2.72 -5.04
C LEU A 64 -13.61 3.20 -4.93
N ASP A 65 -13.93 3.98 -3.90
CA ASP A 65 -15.24 4.63 -3.73
C ASP A 65 -15.12 6.16 -3.59
N SER A 66 -13.89 6.68 -3.49
CA SER A 66 -13.68 8.08 -3.14
C SER A 66 -13.91 9.01 -4.32
N ASP A 67 -14.83 9.95 -4.16
CA ASP A 67 -15.15 10.96 -5.16
C ASP A 67 -13.93 11.82 -5.55
N SER A 68 -13.13 12.26 -4.56
CA SER A 68 -11.99 13.15 -4.83
C SER A 68 -10.93 12.48 -5.70
N ILE A 69 -10.65 11.21 -5.43
CA ILE A 69 -9.69 10.40 -6.19
C ILE A 69 -10.25 10.09 -7.59
N THR A 70 -11.53 9.70 -7.67
CA THR A 70 -12.20 9.42 -8.94
C THR A 70 -12.18 10.63 -9.87
N GLN A 71 -12.54 11.82 -9.37
CA GLN A 71 -12.51 13.04 -10.18
C GLN A 71 -11.10 13.45 -10.59
N ALA A 72 -10.09 13.24 -9.73
CA ALA A 72 -8.70 13.51 -10.09
C ALA A 72 -8.21 12.61 -11.23
N LEU A 73 -8.57 11.31 -11.23
CA LEU A 73 -8.25 10.39 -12.32
C LEU A 73 -8.90 10.83 -13.63
N ILE A 74 -10.20 11.14 -13.60
CA ILE A 74 -10.94 11.62 -14.78
C ILE A 74 -10.32 12.92 -15.31
N GLN A 75 -9.96 13.85 -14.42
CA GLN A 75 -9.33 15.11 -14.80
C GLN A 75 -7.95 14.88 -15.45
N ALA A 76 -7.10 14.03 -14.87
CA ALA A 76 -5.80 13.71 -15.46
C ALA A 76 -5.95 13.03 -16.83
N HIS A 77 -6.92 12.11 -16.98
CA HIS A 77 -7.24 11.48 -18.26
C HIS A 77 -7.65 12.51 -19.32
N ASN A 78 -8.54 13.45 -18.97
CA ASN A 78 -8.98 14.53 -19.85
C ASN A 78 -7.83 15.49 -20.24
N GLN A 79 -6.76 15.52 -19.44
CA GLN A 79 -5.53 16.27 -19.75
C GLN A 79 -4.54 15.47 -20.61
N GLY A 80 -4.90 14.26 -21.04
CA GLY A 80 -4.11 13.43 -21.95
C GLY A 80 -3.25 12.38 -21.27
N VAL A 81 -3.36 12.20 -19.95
CA VAL A 81 -2.66 11.11 -19.25
C VAL A 81 -3.29 9.76 -19.64
N LEU A 82 -2.45 8.80 -20.04
CA LEU A 82 -2.89 7.43 -20.27
C LEU A 82 -3.16 6.75 -18.92
N ILE A 83 -4.40 6.35 -18.66
CA ILE A 83 -4.79 5.73 -17.39
C ILE A 83 -5.29 4.30 -17.61
N ARG A 84 -4.72 3.36 -16.85
CA ARG A 84 -5.16 1.96 -16.75
C ARG A 84 -5.51 1.63 -15.31
N VAL A 85 -6.66 0.99 -15.08
CA VAL A 85 -7.11 0.60 -13.74
C VAL A 85 -7.44 -0.89 -13.69
N VAL A 86 -6.91 -1.59 -12.68
CA VAL A 86 -7.38 -2.93 -12.31
C VAL A 86 -8.06 -2.84 -10.94
N THR A 87 -9.28 -3.36 -10.85
CA THR A 87 -10.08 -3.41 -9.61
C THR A 87 -10.49 -4.84 -9.26
N GLU A 88 -10.83 -5.09 -8.00
CA GLU A 88 -11.41 -6.38 -7.61
C GLU A 88 -12.88 -6.44 -8.08
N THR A 89 -13.33 -7.63 -8.52
CA THR A 89 -14.60 -7.81 -9.25
C THR A 89 -15.84 -7.45 -8.43
N ASP A 90 -15.85 -7.68 -7.12
CA ASP A 90 -16.98 -7.36 -6.25
C ASP A 90 -17.26 -5.84 -6.20
N TYR A 91 -16.24 -5.02 -6.49
CA TYR A 91 -16.34 -3.55 -6.51
C TYR A 91 -16.49 -2.97 -7.92
N ALA A 92 -16.57 -3.81 -8.96
CA ALA A 92 -16.58 -3.35 -10.35
C ALA A 92 -17.82 -2.53 -10.74
N HIS A 93 -18.88 -2.58 -9.92
CA HIS A 93 -20.14 -1.88 -10.13
C HIS A 93 -20.34 -0.66 -9.21
N GLU A 94 -19.31 -0.26 -8.47
CA GLU A 94 -19.39 1.00 -7.72
C GLU A 94 -19.43 2.21 -8.66
N ASP A 95 -20.13 3.26 -8.22
CA ASP A 95 -20.37 4.47 -9.02
C ASP A 95 -19.06 5.12 -9.49
N SER A 96 -18.01 5.08 -8.68
CA SER A 96 -16.65 5.51 -9.00
C SER A 96 -16.08 4.78 -10.22
N ILE A 97 -16.14 3.45 -10.25
CA ILE A 97 -15.64 2.61 -11.35
C ILE A 97 -16.46 2.87 -12.63
N LEU A 98 -17.78 2.94 -12.50
CA LEU A 98 -18.67 3.25 -13.62
C LEU A 98 -18.38 4.66 -14.20
N GLN A 99 -18.05 5.64 -13.35
CA GLN A 99 -17.64 6.97 -13.79
C GLN A 99 -16.32 6.94 -14.57
N LEU A 100 -15.31 6.17 -14.12
CA LEU A 100 -14.04 6.02 -14.85
C LEU A 100 -14.29 5.42 -16.25
N GLN A 101 -15.07 4.33 -16.31
CA GLN A 101 -15.42 3.68 -17.58
C GLN A 101 -16.16 4.64 -18.52
N LYS A 102 -17.14 5.40 -18.00
CA LYS A 102 -17.90 6.40 -18.76
C LYS A 102 -17.00 7.53 -19.27
N ALA A 103 -15.96 7.90 -18.54
CA ALA A 103 -14.97 8.89 -18.95
C ALA A 103 -13.98 8.37 -20.00
N GLY A 104 -14.04 7.08 -20.38
CA GLY A 104 -13.13 6.48 -21.35
C GLY A 104 -11.84 5.89 -20.75
N ILE A 105 -11.72 5.86 -19.42
CA ILE A 105 -10.59 5.21 -18.74
C ILE A 105 -10.74 3.70 -18.85
N SER A 106 -9.67 3.01 -19.22
CA SER A 106 -9.67 1.56 -19.34
C SER A 106 -9.62 0.91 -17.96
N VAL A 107 -10.67 0.16 -17.61
CA VAL A 107 -10.79 -0.58 -16.35
C VAL A 107 -10.89 -2.07 -16.64
N ARG A 108 -10.14 -2.89 -15.89
CA ARG A 108 -10.24 -4.35 -15.87
C ARG A 108 -10.54 -4.85 -14.45
N THR A 109 -11.13 -6.03 -14.36
CA THR A 109 -11.36 -6.70 -13.08
C THR A 109 -10.53 -7.97 -12.98
N ASP A 110 -10.55 -8.62 -11.82
CA ASP A 110 -9.89 -9.91 -11.60
C ASP A 110 -10.72 -11.15 -11.98
N ASN A 111 -11.79 -10.93 -12.77
CA ASN A 111 -12.60 -11.94 -13.45
C ASN A 111 -13.29 -12.96 -12.51
N ASP A 112 -13.87 -12.50 -11.40
CA ASP A 112 -14.69 -13.32 -10.48
C ASP A 112 -14.00 -14.64 -10.05
N ARG A 113 -12.74 -14.51 -9.65
CA ARG A 113 -11.92 -15.63 -9.21
C ARG A 113 -12.08 -15.84 -7.70
N SER A 114 -11.73 -17.03 -7.20
CA SER A 114 -11.89 -17.37 -5.78
C SER A 114 -10.99 -16.60 -4.79
N GLY A 115 -10.03 -15.82 -5.27
CA GLY A 115 -9.11 -15.05 -4.43
C GLY A 115 -9.23 -13.57 -4.76
N LEU A 116 -8.94 -12.69 -3.80
CA LEU A 116 -9.15 -11.25 -3.98
C LEU A 116 -7.93 -10.57 -4.60
N MET A 117 -8.13 -9.64 -5.53
CA MET A 117 -7.09 -8.71 -5.96
C MET A 117 -6.95 -7.62 -4.89
N HIS A 118 -6.07 -7.85 -3.93
CA HIS A 118 -5.97 -7.02 -2.72
C HIS A 118 -4.86 -5.94 -2.81
N ASN A 119 -4.43 -5.57 -4.01
CA ASN A 119 -3.41 -4.53 -4.22
C ASN A 119 -3.99 -3.13 -3.97
N LYS A 120 -3.15 -2.21 -3.49
CA LYS A 120 -3.44 -0.77 -3.37
C LYS A 120 -2.21 0.02 -3.81
N PHE A 121 -1.95 0.08 -5.10
CA PHE A 121 -0.82 0.84 -5.62
C PHE A 121 -1.16 1.64 -6.87
N LEU A 122 -0.41 2.72 -7.06
CA LEU A 122 -0.41 3.53 -8.27
C LEU A 122 1.04 3.72 -8.75
N ILE A 123 1.22 3.76 -10.06
CA ILE A 123 2.50 4.02 -10.72
C ILE A 123 2.34 5.26 -11.57
N PHE A 124 3.12 6.30 -11.26
CA PHE A 124 3.10 7.57 -11.99
C PHE A 124 4.32 7.67 -12.90
N ASP A 125 4.09 7.85 -14.19
CA ASP A 125 5.11 8.08 -15.22
C ASP A 125 6.25 7.03 -15.21
N HIS A 126 5.96 5.79 -14.84
CA HIS A 126 6.95 4.70 -14.62
C HIS A 126 8.13 5.10 -13.72
N LYS A 127 7.91 6.03 -12.80
CA LYS A 127 8.96 6.64 -11.97
C LYS A 127 8.66 6.64 -10.49
N THR A 128 7.40 6.87 -10.13
CA THR A 128 6.97 6.95 -8.73
C THR A 128 5.95 5.88 -8.45
N VAL A 129 6.18 5.09 -7.39
CA VAL A 129 5.19 4.14 -6.87
C VAL A 129 4.56 4.74 -5.63
N TRP A 130 3.23 4.78 -5.60
CA TRP A 130 2.47 4.98 -4.37
C TRP A 130 1.87 3.64 -3.96
N THR A 131 2.02 3.27 -2.69
CA THR A 131 1.45 2.02 -2.15
C THR A 131 1.21 2.14 -0.64
N GLY A 132 0.41 1.25 -0.06
CA GLY A 132 0.15 1.24 1.37
C GLY A 132 -1.02 0.36 1.78
N SER A 133 -1.58 0.66 2.94
CA SER A 133 -2.75 -0.06 3.48
C SER A 133 -4.08 0.52 2.98
N LEU A 134 -4.05 1.69 2.33
CA LEU A 134 -5.24 2.48 2.01
C LEU A 134 -6.00 1.89 0.81
N ASN A 135 -7.18 1.30 1.05
CA ASN A 135 -8.23 1.28 0.03
C ASN A 135 -8.61 2.73 -0.28
N THR A 136 -8.71 3.09 -1.56
CA THR A 136 -8.98 4.46 -2.04
C THR A 136 -10.44 4.82 -1.87
N THR A 137 -10.92 4.71 -0.64
CA THR A 137 -12.31 4.94 -0.24
C THR A 137 -12.42 6.09 0.74
N ASP A 138 -13.60 6.68 0.86
CA ASP A 138 -13.92 7.67 1.88
C ASP A 138 -13.75 7.10 3.30
N ASN A 139 -14.10 5.83 3.49
CA ASN A 139 -13.82 5.13 4.74
C ASN A 139 -12.31 5.00 4.98
N GLY A 140 -11.55 4.60 3.96
CA GLY A 140 -10.09 4.50 4.01
C GLY A 140 -9.41 5.83 4.32
N CYS A 141 -9.88 6.90 3.69
CA CYS A 141 -9.29 8.24 3.78
C CYS A 141 -9.64 8.97 5.09
N TYR A 142 -10.86 8.77 5.62
CA TYR A 142 -11.39 9.61 6.72
C TYR A 142 -11.78 8.87 8.00
N LYS A 143 -11.93 7.55 7.97
CA LYS A 143 -12.48 6.77 9.10
C LYS A 143 -11.56 5.65 9.59
N ASN A 144 -10.66 5.17 8.76
CA ASN A 144 -9.72 4.08 9.06
C ASN A 144 -8.32 4.65 9.27
N ASN A 145 -7.53 4.02 10.14
CA ASN A 145 -6.11 4.33 10.29
C ASN A 145 -5.35 3.59 9.18
N ASN A 146 -4.82 4.33 8.23
CA ASN A 146 -4.10 3.84 7.08
C ASN A 146 -2.80 4.59 6.91
N ASN A 147 -1.86 3.96 6.23
CA ASN A 147 -0.65 4.61 5.77
C ASN A 147 -0.49 4.42 4.27
N ALA A 148 0.24 5.34 3.65
CA ALA A 148 0.75 5.18 2.31
C ALA A 148 2.16 5.79 2.21
N ILE A 149 2.92 5.29 1.25
CA ILE A 149 4.23 5.78 0.89
C ILE A 149 4.28 6.02 -0.61
N ALA A 150 4.78 7.19 -1.00
CA ALA A 150 5.23 7.45 -2.36
C ALA A 150 6.74 7.29 -2.42
N ILE A 151 7.26 6.54 -3.38
CA ILE A 151 8.69 6.25 -3.55
C ILE A 151 9.08 6.60 -4.99
N VAL A 152 10.04 7.50 -5.14
CA VAL A 152 10.61 7.92 -6.42
C VAL A 152 11.78 6.99 -6.75
N SER A 153 11.54 6.00 -7.61
CA SER A 153 12.53 5.04 -8.07
C SER A 153 12.01 4.35 -9.34
N GLU A 154 12.65 4.62 -10.47
CA GLU A 154 12.32 3.97 -11.75
C GLU A 154 12.49 2.44 -11.67
N LYS A 155 13.46 1.96 -10.88
CA LYS A 155 13.64 0.52 -10.63
C LYS A 155 12.47 -0.09 -9.87
N LEU A 156 11.97 0.62 -8.85
CA LEU A 156 10.80 0.15 -8.11
C LEU A 156 9.54 0.21 -8.98
N ALA A 157 9.39 1.30 -9.75
CA ALA A 157 8.30 1.44 -10.70
C ALA A 157 8.32 0.33 -11.75
N ALA A 158 9.48 -0.10 -12.25
CA ALA A 158 9.60 -1.24 -13.16
C ALA A 158 9.12 -2.56 -12.53
N ASN A 159 9.40 -2.80 -11.24
CA ASN A 159 8.87 -3.96 -10.51
C ASN A 159 7.34 -3.93 -10.47
N PHE A 160 6.76 -2.79 -10.05
CA PHE A 160 5.31 -2.64 -9.96
C PHE A 160 4.63 -2.61 -11.34
N SER A 161 5.28 -2.10 -12.38
CA SER A 161 4.76 -2.15 -13.75
C SER A 161 4.70 -3.57 -14.28
N THR A 162 5.68 -4.41 -13.92
CA THR A 162 5.67 -5.84 -14.26
C THR A 162 4.46 -6.53 -13.61
N GLU A 163 4.29 -6.39 -12.29
CA GLU A 163 3.11 -6.88 -11.57
C GLU A 163 1.80 -6.32 -12.17
N PHE A 164 1.74 -5.01 -12.45
CA PHE A 164 0.55 -4.41 -13.03
C PHE A 164 0.19 -5.00 -14.39
N ASP A 165 1.18 -5.23 -15.26
CA ASP A 165 0.94 -5.82 -16.58
C ASP A 165 0.46 -7.27 -16.49
N GLU A 166 0.88 -8.02 -15.46
CA GLU A 166 0.34 -9.36 -15.17
C GLU A 166 -1.15 -9.28 -14.79
N LEU A 167 -1.49 -8.44 -13.80
CA LEU A 167 -2.88 -8.19 -13.39
C LEU A 167 -3.72 -7.72 -14.58
N TRP A 168 -3.17 -6.79 -15.37
CA TRP A 168 -3.82 -6.25 -16.57
C TRP A 168 -4.11 -7.36 -17.57
N ASN A 169 -3.19 -8.31 -17.77
CA ASN A 169 -3.34 -9.45 -18.67
C ASN A 169 -4.14 -10.62 -18.07
N GLY A 170 -4.76 -10.44 -16.90
CA GLY A 170 -5.61 -11.44 -16.27
C GLY A 170 -4.83 -12.54 -15.53
N GLN A 171 -3.56 -12.30 -15.24
CA GLN A 171 -2.70 -13.22 -14.49
C GLN A 171 -2.76 -12.82 -13.01
N PHE A 172 -3.32 -13.70 -12.19
CA PHE A 172 -3.55 -13.45 -10.77
C PHE A 172 -3.15 -14.65 -9.92
N GLY A 173 -2.62 -14.37 -8.75
CA GLY A 173 -2.39 -15.42 -7.77
C GLY A 173 -1.27 -16.37 -8.21
N LYS A 174 -1.53 -17.67 -8.23
CA LYS A 174 -0.53 -18.69 -8.58
C LYS A 174 -0.17 -18.70 -10.07
N THR A 175 -0.97 -18.06 -10.92
CA THR A 175 -0.72 -17.98 -12.37
C THR A 175 0.14 -16.77 -12.74
N SER A 176 0.42 -15.87 -11.79
CA SER A 176 1.32 -14.74 -11.97
C SER A 176 2.77 -15.22 -12.18
N PRO A 177 3.46 -14.69 -13.20
CA PRO A 177 4.90 -14.89 -13.39
C PRO A 177 5.71 -14.39 -12.20
N LYS A 178 6.64 -15.22 -11.70
CA LYS A 178 7.54 -14.86 -10.60
C LYS A 178 8.67 -13.93 -11.03
N SER A 179 8.36 -12.77 -11.61
CA SER A 179 9.34 -11.89 -12.24
C SER A 179 9.38 -10.53 -11.54
N ILE A 180 10.47 -10.29 -10.81
CA ILE A 180 10.80 -8.96 -10.30
C ILE A 180 12.11 -8.51 -10.96
N PRO A 181 12.09 -7.52 -11.86
CA PRO A 181 13.29 -7.03 -12.56
C PRO A 181 14.42 -6.57 -11.64
N HIS A 182 14.08 -5.94 -10.51
CA HIS A 182 15.01 -5.39 -9.54
C HIS A 182 14.63 -5.84 -8.12
N PRO A 183 14.88 -7.11 -7.75
CA PRO A 183 14.40 -7.68 -6.50
C PRO A 183 15.00 -7.00 -5.26
N ILE A 184 16.22 -6.45 -5.40
CA ILE A 184 16.91 -5.64 -4.40
C ILE A 184 17.33 -4.33 -5.04
N ILE A 185 16.91 -3.21 -4.45
CA ILE A 185 17.26 -1.86 -4.87
C ILE A 185 18.00 -1.16 -3.74
N THR A 186 19.20 -0.66 -4.01
CA THR A 186 19.93 0.22 -3.08
C THR A 186 19.70 1.68 -3.48
N MET A 187 19.11 2.45 -2.58
CA MET A 187 18.90 3.89 -2.72
C MET A 187 20.20 4.67 -2.50
N GLN A 188 20.19 5.95 -2.86
CA GLN A 188 21.39 6.79 -2.79
C GLN A 188 21.96 6.94 -1.37
N ASP A 189 21.11 6.88 -0.35
CA ASP A 189 21.49 6.94 1.06
C ASP A 189 21.88 5.57 1.65
N GLY A 190 21.97 4.53 0.81
CA GLY A 190 22.26 3.16 1.22
C GLY A 190 21.05 2.35 1.68
N THR A 191 19.85 2.95 1.74
CA THR A 191 18.62 2.21 2.07
C THR A 191 18.39 1.08 1.07
N ILE A 192 18.12 -0.12 1.57
CA ILE A 192 17.80 -1.28 0.73
C ILE A 192 16.27 -1.44 0.69
N ILE A 193 15.72 -1.55 -0.52
CA ILE A 193 14.33 -1.88 -0.78
C ILE A 193 14.27 -3.26 -1.42
N THR A 194 13.54 -4.17 -0.79
CA THR A 194 13.20 -5.49 -1.34
C THR A 194 11.73 -5.49 -1.74
N THR A 195 11.43 -5.88 -2.98
CA THR A 195 10.05 -6.02 -3.46
C THR A 195 9.62 -7.48 -3.41
N LEU A 196 8.41 -7.75 -2.91
CA LEU A 196 7.83 -9.08 -2.84
C LEU A 196 6.33 -8.98 -3.18
N PHE A 197 5.84 -9.86 -4.05
CA PHE A 197 4.41 -9.98 -4.37
C PHE A 197 3.87 -11.33 -3.89
N ALA A 198 2.71 -11.31 -3.25
CA ALA A 198 2.00 -12.51 -2.80
C ALA A 198 0.80 -12.77 -3.71
N PRO A 199 0.43 -14.04 -3.97
CA PRO A 199 0.91 -15.27 -3.34
C PRO A 199 2.02 -16.00 -4.12
N GLU A 200 2.56 -15.40 -5.17
CA GLU A 200 3.54 -16.04 -6.04
C GLU A 200 4.91 -16.26 -5.36
N MET A 201 5.23 -15.41 -4.38
CA MET A 201 6.41 -15.51 -3.52
C MET A 201 6.06 -16.00 -2.13
N ASP A 202 7.02 -16.68 -1.50
CA ASP A 202 6.93 -17.06 -0.09
C ASP A 202 7.30 -15.88 0.82
N VAL A 203 6.40 -14.89 0.87
CA VAL A 203 6.57 -13.68 1.67
C VAL A 203 6.72 -14.02 3.16
N ALA A 204 6.02 -15.05 3.65
CA ALA A 204 6.07 -15.45 5.04
C ALA A 204 7.49 -15.89 5.45
N SER A 205 8.15 -16.73 4.63
CA SER A 205 9.53 -17.15 4.90
C SER A 205 10.51 -15.98 4.92
N VAL A 206 10.37 -15.02 3.99
CA VAL A 206 11.23 -13.82 3.99
C VAL A 206 11.01 -12.98 5.25
N LEU A 207 9.77 -12.78 5.68
CA LEU A 207 9.46 -12.07 6.92
C LEU A 207 10.00 -12.79 8.15
N MET A 208 9.84 -14.12 8.22
CA MET A 208 10.39 -14.92 9.32
C MET A 208 11.92 -14.78 9.40
N GLN A 209 12.63 -14.82 8.27
CA GLN A 209 14.07 -14.59 8.24
C GLN A 209 14.44 -13.20 8.78
N GLN A 210 13.74 -12.14 8.36
CA GLN A 210 13.99 -10.79 8.86
C GLN A 210 13.73 -10.65 10.36
N ILE A 211 12.70 -11.32 10.88
CA ILE A 211 12.43 -11.38 12.32
C ILE A 211 13.57 -12.12 13.04
N THR A 212 14.04 -13.24 12.49
CA THR A 212 15.16 -14.01 13.04
C THR A 212 16.45 -13.19 13.15
N GLU A 213 16.73 -12.37 12.14
CA GLU A 213 17.92 -11.51 12.06
C GLU A 213 17.83 -10.26 12.97
N ALA A 214 16.66 -9.95 13.56
CA ALA A 214 16.50 -8.78 14.41
C ALA A 214 17.33 -8.90 15.70
N GLU A 215 18.22 -7.92 15.96
CA GLU A 215 19.12 -7.94 17.10
C GLU A 215 18.55 -7.28 18.37
N THR A 216 17.70 -6.25 18.21
CA THR A 216 17.30 -5.37 19.32
C THR A 216 15.80 -5.40 19.60
N SER A 217 14.98 -5.18 18.57
CA SER A 217 13.53 -5.25 18.71
C SER A 217 12.80 -5.58 17.41
N VAL A 218 11.60 -6.12 17.56
CA VAL A 218 10.61 -6.32 16.50
C VAL A 218 9.35 -5.56 16.92
N VAL A 219 9.02 -4.51 16.16
CA VAL A 219 7.82 -3.70 16.39
C VAL A 219 6.85 -3.90 15.23
N PHE A 220 5.60 -4.24 15.51
CA PHE A 220 4.62 -4.54 14.47
C PHE A 220 3.23 -3.94 14.72
N MET A 221 2.46 -3.79 13.65
CA MET A 221 1.04 -3.48 13.70
C MET A 221 0.32 -4.46 12.78
N ALA A 222 -0.79 -5.04 13.24
CA ALA A 222 -1.54 -5.99 12.45
C ALA A 222 -3.04 -5.76 12.53
N PHE A 223 -3.69 -5.74 11.36
CA PHE A 223 -5.16 -5.75 11.28
C PHE A 223 -5.69 -7.14 11.62
N SER A 224 -5.18 -8.15 10.91
CA SER A 224 -5.39 -9.57 11.21
C SER A 224 -4.02 -10.23 11.23
N PHE A 225 -3.74 -11.01 12.27
CA PHE A 225 -2.48 -11.75 12.40
C PHE A 225 -2.83 -13.19 12.76
N THR A 226 -2.66 -14.08 11.79
CA THR A 226 -3.11 -15.47 11.87
C THR A 226 -2.06 -16.48 11.43
N HIS A 227 -0.85 -16.03 11.11
CA HIS A 227 0.19 -16.90 10.55
C HIS A 227 1.05 -17.45 11.69
N ASP A 228 0.76 -18.69 12.12
CA ASP A 228 1.44 -19.36 13.24
C ASP A 228 2.96 -19.31 13.12
N GLY A 229 3.52 -19.50 11.91
CA GLY A 229 4.97 -19.46 11.70
C GLY A 229 5.60 -18.11 12.05
N ILE A 230 4.94 -17.00 11.71
CA ILE A 230 5.43 -15.65 12.00
C ILE A 230 5.26 -15.38 13.50
N GLY A 231 4.12 -15.76 14.09
CA GLY A 231 3.87 -15.65 15.53
C GLY A 231 4.91 -16.42 16.36
N ASN A 232 5.14 -17.69 16.04
CA ASN A 232 6.15 -18.52 16.68
C ASN A 232 7.57 -17.96 16.52
N THR A 233 7.90 -17.40 15.36
CA THR A 233 9.21 -16.75 15.14
C THR A 233 9.38 -15.53 16.03
N MET A 234 8.35 -14.68 16.17
CA MET A 234 8.36 -13.55 17.09
C MET A 234 8.51 -13.99 18.55
N VAL A 235 7.78 -15.03 18.98
CA VAL A 235 7.89 -15.59 20.35
C VAL A 235 9.30 -16.11 20.61
N ALA A 236 9.91 -16.83 19.65
CA ALA A 236 11.28 -17.32 19.78
C ALA A 236 12.27 -16.15 19.97
N ARG A 237 12.15 -15.08 19.18
CA ARG A 237 13.01 -13.90 19.33
C ARG A 237 12.84 -13.19 20.67
N TYR A 238 11.60 -13.12 21.17
CA TYR A 238 11.37 -12.62 22.52
C TYR A 238 12.06 -13.46 23.59
N GLN A 239 12.02 -14.80 23.47
CA GLN A 239 12.72 -15.71 24.38
C GLN A 239 14.24 -15.55 24.32
N ASP A 240 14.79 -15.18 23.17
CA ASP A 240 16.21 -14.87 22.97
C ASP A 240 16.61 -13.46 23.49
N GLY A 241 15.68 -12.71 24.10
CA GLY A 241 15.94 -11.40 24.70
C GLY A 241 15.74 -10.20 23.77
N VAL A 242 15.24 -10.40 22.56
CA VAL A 242 14.84 -9.30 21.65
C VAL A 242 13.52 -8.70 22.12
N GLY A 243 13.41 -7.37 22.17
CA GLY A 243 12.15 -6.73 22.51
C GLY A 243 11.10 -6.97 21.43
N VAL A 244 9.94 -7.57 21.76
CA VAL A 244 8.83 -7.75 20.81
C VAL A 244 7.63 -6.94 21.30
N SER A 245 7.09 -6.08 20.45
CA SER A 245 5.96 -5.22 20.81
C SER A 245 5.07 -4.98 19.60
N GLY A 246 3.76 -5.05 19.78
CA GLY A 246 2.86 -4.79 18.66
C GLY A 246 1.49 -4.29 19.04
N ILE A 247 0.79 -3.78 18.03
CA ILE A 247 -0.60 -3.31 18.12
C ILE A 247 -1.45 -4.19 17.22
N PHE A 248 -2.49 -4.79 17.81
CA PHE A 248 -3.51 -5.52 17.06
C PHE A 248 -4.77 -4.69 16.92
N GLU A 249 -5.42 -4.76 15.77
CA GLU A 249 -6.77 -4.25 15.62
C GLU A 249 -7.74 -5.12 16.43
N LYS A 250 -8.66 -4.45 17.15
CA LYS A 250 -9.51 -5.07 18.19
C LYS A 250 -10.39 -6.19 17.68
N ARG A 251 -10.96 -6.07 16.47
CA ARG A 251 -11.85 -7.08 15.89
C ARG A 251 -11.06 -8.25 15.33
N GLY A 252 -9.97 -7.97 14.62
CA GLY A 252 -9.08 -9.01 14.11
C GLY A 252 -8.50 -9.86 15.24
N SER A 253 -8.12 -9.21 16.34
CA SER A 253 -7.54 -9.87 17.52
C SER A 253 -8.50 -10.80 18.25
N SER A 254 -9.83 -10.62 18.12
CA SER A 254 -10.84 -11.44 18.81
C SER A 254 -11.27 -12.71 18.06
N THR A 255 -10.70 -12.96 16.88
CA THR A 255 -11.03 -14.17 16.11
C THR A 255 -10.29 -15.40 16.64
N LYS A 256 -10.84 -16.61 16.44
CA LYS A 256 -10.19 -17.87 16.85
C LYS A 256 -8.87 -18.18 16.13
N TYR A 257 -8.60 -17.49 15.02
CA TYR A 257 -7.40 -17.67 14.21
C TYR A 257 -6.28 -16.70 14.61
N SER A 258 -6.58 -15.74 15.49
CA SER A 258 -5.67 -14.68 15.90
C SER A 258 -4.46 -15.21 16.70
N GLU A 259 -3.29 -14.63 16.43
CA GLU A 259 -2.08 -14.83 17.22
C GLU A 259 -2.09 -14.08 18.56
N PHE A 260 -3.00 -13.11 18.76
CA PHE A 260 -2.98 -12.23 19.94
C PHE A 260 -3.06 -12.96 21.29
N GLY A 261 -3.77 -14.09 21.35
CA GLY A 261 -3.86 -14.91 22.56
C GLY A 261 -2.83 -16.05 22.64
N LYS A 262 -2.06 -16.27 21.57
CA LYS A 262 -1.07 -17.35 21.46
C LYS A 262 0.35 -16.85 21.75
N MET A 263 0.63 -15.60 21.41
CA MET A 263 1.89 -14.89 21.70
C MET A 263 1.92 -14.36 23.13
#